data_AF-A0A545BMK3-F1
#
_entry.id   AF-A0A545BMK3-F1
#
_cell.length_a   1.000
_cell.length_b   1.000
_cell.length_c   1.000
_cell.angle_alpha   90.00
_cell.angle_beta   90.00
_cell.angle_gamma   90.00
#
_symmetry.space_group_name_H-M   'P 1'
#
loop_
_entity.id
_entity.type
_entity.pdbx_description
1 polymer ?
#
loop_
_entity_poly.entity_id
_entity_poly.type
_entity_poly.pdbx_seq_one_letter_code
_entity_poly.pdbx_strand_id
1 'polypeptide(L)'
;MTHSPATQQYREKQAGDLQPGDFVFPPGDGPAEEIAAVEVQNDDYGVAALLLVTMVDGGTVRIATGSSVPVGDGVPADSGADSSASDSSADAALNATTASESGDSRTSTPAEGDAQAQAGAAVVVLPRPETPPTYTGPTAEELALIPEPDGTPEAVVRAAAANHKGKNGVQVLAERLAKGINTKSGSCLRDLSDLAFDLCIVLRDPDHALAVADLLNVLPFDGNLDRWASIERALALSSFICREAGQSERAAVYEKLLRAPESQEEDPFKARINARVRQRSLNEPNLYDKEIFRAVDNGNREAEREWRFLRLEALMFLRAHGGSMTIGEEELARRIGNELESVRA
;
A
#
# COMPACT_ATOMS: atom_id res chain seq x y z
N MET A 1 28.03 -26.35 11.69
CA MET A 1 27.14 -25.73 12.70
C MET A 1 26.58 -24.48 12.05
N THR A 2 25.37 -24.54 11.53
CA THR A 2 24.69 -23.45 10.82
C THR A 2 23.99 -22.58 11.86
N HIS A 3 24.50 -21.37 12.10
CA HIS A 3 23.87 -20.43 13.01
C HIS A 3 22.53 -19.97 12.45
N SER A 4 21.51 -20.00 13.32
CA SER A 4 20.13 -19.60 13.05
C SER A 4 20.05 -18.07 12.91
N PRO A 5 19.27 -17.50 11.97
CA PRO A 5 19.26 -16.06 11.66
C PRO A 5 18.58 -15.17 12.72
N ALA A 6 18.33 -15.69 13.93
CA ALA A 6 17.44 -15.07 14.91
C ALA A 6 18.15 -14.36 16.07
N THR A 7 19.40 -13.90 15.93
CA THR A 7 20.07 -13.17 17.03
C THR A 7 21.12 -12.15 16.56
N GLN A 8 20.83 -11.38 15.51
CA GLN A 8 21.55 -10.12 15.27
C GLN A 8 20.70 -8.99 15.83
N GLN A 9 21.14 -8.44 16.97
CA GLN A 9 20.59 -7.19 17.48
C GLN A 9 21.05 -6.08 16.54
N TYR A 10 20.15 -5.59 15.71
CA TYR A 10 20.37 -4.37 14.94
C TYR A 10 19.55 -3.24 15.56
N ARG A 11 20.06 -2.02 15.47
CA ARG A 11 19.31 -0.79 15.73
C ARG A 11 19.19 -0.01 14.43
N GLU A 12 18.10 0.71 14.26
CA GLU A 12 17.97 1.62 13.13
C GLU A 12 18.64 2.95 13.46
N LYS A 13 19.45 3.45 12.52
CA LYS A 13 20.05 4.79 12.57
C LYS A 13 19.63 5.57 11.34
N GLN A 14 19.37 6.87 11.48
CA GLN A 14 19.09 7.72 10.32
C GLN A 14 20.33 7.79 9.43
N ALA A 15 20.15 7.69 8.11
CA ALA A 15 21.26 7.69 7.16
C ALA A 15 22.14 8.95 7.30
N GLY A 16 21.52 10.11 7.54
CA GLY A 16 22.23 11.36 7.77
C GLY A 16 23.12 11.39 9.03
N ASP A 17 22.92 10.46 9.97
CA ASP A 17 23.71 10.36 11.20
C ASP A 17 24.86 9.34 11.11
N LEU A 18 25.03 8.68 9.95
CA LEU A 18 26.11 7.72 9.73
C LEU A 18 27.48 8.42 9.73
N GLN A 19 28.43 7.81 10.44
CA GLN A 19 29.80 8.31 10.56
C GLN A 19 30.80 7.17 10.31
N PRO A 20 32.02 7.48 9.84
CA PRO A 20 33.11 6.52 9.85
C PRO A 20 33.27 5.86 11.23
N GLY A 21 33.41 4.54 11.27
CA GLY A 21 33.43 3.73 12.49
C GLY A 21 32.07 3.16 12.92
N ASP A 22 30.94 3.57 12.33
CA ASP A 22 29.67 2.83 12.47
C ASP A 22 29.75 1.49 11.71
N PHE A 23 28.96 0.49 12.13
CA PHE A 23 28.85 -0.80 11.45
C PHE A 23 27.48 -0.94 10.79
N VAL A 24 27.43 -0.99 9.46
CA VAL A 24 26.20 -1.09 8.66
C VAL A 24 26.03 -2.49 8.11
N PHE A 25 24.80 -3.00 8.05
CA PHE A 25 24.50 -4.23 7.32
C PHE A 25 24.29 -3.92 5.83
N PRO A 26 25.21 -4.32 4.93
CA PRO A 26 25.03 -4.11 3.50
C PRO A 26 23.90 -4.99 2.94
N PRO A 27 23.33 -4.65 1.76
CA PRO A 27 22.29 -5.48 1.13
C PRO A 27 22.79 -6.89 0.83
N GLY A 28 22.29 -7.89 1.57
CA GLY A 28 22.65 -9.30 1.47
C GLY A 28 22.63 -10.00 2.84
N ASP A 29 22.76 -11.33 2.86
CA ASP A 29 22.84 -12.10 4.11
C ASP A 29 24.28 -12.12 4.67
N GLY A 30 24.82 -10.93 4.95
CA GLY A 30 26.19 -10.71 5.42
C GLY A 30 26.29 -10.11 6.84
N PRO A 31 27.46 -10.15 7.48
CA PRO A 31 27.68 -9.46 8.75
C PRO A 31 27.66 -7.94 8.58
N ALA A 32 27.58 -7.20 9.69
CA ALA A 32 27.74 -5.75 9.67
C ALA A 32 29.20 -5.38 9.36
N GLU A 33 29.41 -4.38 8.52
CA GLU A 33 30.71 -3.92 8.05
C GLU A 33 30.97 -2.49 8.50
N GLU A 34 32.21 -2.23 8.90
CA GLU A 34 32.63 -0.91 9.38
C GLU A 34 32.68 0.09 8.22
N ILE A 35 32.13 1.28 8.45
CA ILE A 35 32.20 2.40 7.52
C ILE A 35 33.59 3.04 7.56
N ALA A 36 34.29 3.03 6.42
CA ALA A 36 35.54 3.74 6.24
C ALA A 36 35.33 5.22 5.87
N ALA A 37 34.34 5.51 5.03
CA ALA A 37 34.05 6.87 4.57
C ALA A 37 32.57 7.06 4.20
N VAL A 38 32.08 8.30 4.37
CA VAL A 38 30.73 8.72 3.97
C VAL A 38 30.84 9.97 3.11
N GLU A 39 30.34 9.91 1.88
CA GLU A 39 30.26 11.03 0.95
C GLU A 39 28.82 11.43 0.71
N VAL A 40 28.52 12.73 0.74
CA VAL A 40 27.17 13.25 0.48
C VAL A 40 27.08 13.75 -0.96
N GLN A 41 26.14 13.19 -1.71
CA GLN A 41 25.79 13.62 -3.06
C GLN A 41 24.50 14.42 -3.04
N ASN A 42 24.59 15.67 -3.49
CA ASN A 42 23.44 16.56 -3.61
C ASN A 42 22.64 16.28 -4.89
N ASP A 43 21.35 16.58 -4.86
CA ASP A 43 20.49 16.64 -6.05
C ASP A 43 20.78 17.89 -6.91
N ASP A 44 20.07 17.98 -8.03
CA ASP A 44 20.15 19.11 -8.97
C ASP A 44 19.72 20.45 -8.35
N TYR A 45 19.10 20.44 -7.17
CA TYR A 45 18.70 21.62 -6.40
C TYR A 45 19.65 21.94 -5.25
N GLY A 46 20.74 21.19 -5.09
CA GLY A 46 21.76 21.40 -4.06
C GLY A 46 21.39 20.84 -2.69
N VAL A 47 20.38 19.96 -2.60
CA VAL A 47 19.93 19.30 -1.37
C VAL A 47 20.56 17.91 -1.28
N ALA A 48 21.05 17.51 -0.10
CA ALA A 48 21.62 16.18 0.12
C ALA A 48 20.61 15.06 -0.21
N ALA A 49 20.86 14.30 -1.27
CA ALA A 49 19.91 13.29 -1.78
C ALA A 49 20.39 11.86 -1.54
N LEU A 50 21.70 11.61 -1.69
CA LEU A 50 22.30 10.29 -1.54
C LEU A 50 23.55 10.37 -0.66
N LEU A 51 23.78 9.35 0.14
CA LEU A 51 25.03 9.07 0.81
C LEU A 51 25.71 7.88 0.11
N LEU A 52 26.96 8.08 -0.28
CA LEU A 52 27.87 7.01 -0.70
C LEU A 52 28.67 6.57 0.53
N VAL A 53 28.35 5.39 1.04
CA VAL A 53 29.05 4.78 2.18
C VAL A 53 30.08 3.80 1.62
N THR A 54 31.34 4.00 1.95
CA THR A 54 32.44 3.07 1.62
C THR A 54 32.81 2.30 2.87
N MET A 55 32.82 0.97 2.79
CA MET A 55 33.15 0.05 3.87
C MET A 55 34.63 -0.33 3.83
N VAL A 56 35.17 -0.81 4.96
CA VAL A 56 36.60 -1.15 5.10
C VAL A 56 37.04 -2.26 4.14
N ASP A 57 36.12 -3.15 3.75
CA ASP A 57 36.35 -4.22 2.77
C ASP A 57 36.45 -3.71 1.30
N GLY A 58 36.19 -2.41 1.09
CA GLY A 58 36.15 -1.75 -0.22
C GLY A 58 34.78 -1.76 -0.89
N GLY A 59 33.75 -2.34 -0.26
CA GLY A 59 32.37 -2.30 -0.72
C GLY A 59 31.78 -0.90 -0.61
N THR A 60 30.86 -0.56 -1.53
CA THR A 60 30.16 0.73 -1.51
C THR A 60 28.65 0.55 -1.54
N VAL A 61 27.93 1.26 -0.66
CA VAL A 61 26.47 1.26 -0.60
C VAL A 61 25.94 2.68 -0.82
N ARG A 62 24.84 2.79 -1.56
CA ARG A 62 24.15 4.06 -1.83
C ARG A 62 22.87 4.11 -1.01
N ILE A 63 22.71 5.15 -0.20
CA ILE A 63 21.61 5.27 0.75
C ILE A 63 20.95 6.64 0.56
N ALA A 64 19.63 6.71 0.53
CA ALA A 64 18.95 8.00 0.48
C ALA A 64 19.04 8.72 1.85
N THR A 65 19.26 10.03 1.87
CA THR A 65 19.46 10.81 3.11
C THR A 65 18.32 10.67 4.12
N GLY A 66 17.09 10.42 3.66
CA GLY A 66 15.90 10.25 4.50
C GLY A 66 15.59 8.80 4.92
N SER A 67 16.48 7.84 4.65
CA SER A 67 16.27 6.43 5.00
C SER A 67 16.80 6.09 6.39
N SER A 68 16.20 5.10 7.05
CA SER A 68 16.82 4.41 8.18
C SER A 68 17.65 3.22 7.69
N VAL A 69 18.79 2.99 8.35
CA VAL A 69 19.75 1.95 8.00
C VAL A 69 19.95 1.06 9.22
N PRO A 70 19.92 -0.28 9.07
CA PRO A 70 20.26 -1.20 10.15
C PRO A 70 21.77 -1.08 10.44
N VAL A 71 22.09 -0.72 11.68
CA VAL A 71 23.46 -0.73 12.20
C VAL A 71 23.58 -1.76 13.32
N GLY A 72 24.72 -2.44 13.36
CA GLY A 72 25.04 -3.44 14.37
C GLY A 72 26.10 -2.93 15.35
N ASP A 73 26.25 -3.65 16.46
CA ASP A 73 27.46 -3.53 17.27
C ASP A 73 28.53 -4.37 16.56
N GLY A 74 29.60 -3.72 16.07
CA GLY A 74 30.66 -4.37 15.34
C GLY A 74 31.17 -5.59 16.09
N VAL A 75 31.10 -6.77 15.47
CA VAL A 75 31.77 -7.95 16.00
C VAL A 75 33.18 -7.92 15.41
N PRO A 76 34.22 -7.63 16.21
CA PRO A 76 35.58 -7.69 15.70
C PRO A 76 35.86 -9.13 15.24
N ALA A 77 36.32 -9.27 14.00
CA ALA A 77 36.90 -10.52 13.53
C ALA A 77 38.05 -10.89 14.47
N ASP A 78 37.92 -12.09 15.05
CA ASP A 78 38.71 -12.65 16.14
C ASP A 78 40.23 -12.37 16.03
N SER A 79 40.78 -11.77 17.08
CA SER A 79 42.21 -11.74 17.38
C SER A 79 42.41 -11.60 18.89
N GLY A 80 42.24 -12.72 19.60
CA GLY A 80 43.15 -13.20 20.64
C GLY A 80 43.55 -12.27 21.81
N ALA A 81 43.08 -12.67 22.99
CA ALA A 81 43.75 -12.63 24.29
C ALA A 81 43.67 -11.34 25.16
N ASP A 82 42.98 -11.56 26.28
CA ASP A 82 43.38 -11.27 27.68
C ASP A 82 43.24 -9.87 28.30
N SER A 83 42.51 -9.89 29.43
CA SER A 83 42.58 -9.03 30.62
C SER A 83 41.97 -7.62 30.48
N SER A 84 41.28 -7.02 31.45
CA SER A 84 40.73 -7.39 32.76
C SER A 84 40.05 -6.12 33.29
N ALA A 85 38.88 -6.26 33.91
CA ALA A 85 38.29 -5.45 34.99
C ALA A 85 38.57 -3.94 35.10
N SER A 86 37.49 -3.13 35.18
CA SER A 86 37.10 -2.46 36.43
C SER A 86 35.83 -1.61 36.29
N ASP A 87 34.93 -1.80 37.26
CA ASP A 87 33.88 -0.89 37.74
C ASP A 87 34.30 0.59 37.80
N SER A 88 33.37 1.54 37.57
CA SER A 88 32.74 2.31 38.67
C SER A 88 31.87 3.49 38.20
N SER A 89 30.87 3.73 39.06
CA SER A 89 29.84 4.76 39.22
C SER A 89 30.16 6.25 38.96
N ALA A 90 29.08 6.97 38.58
CA ALA A 90 28.57 8.28 39.04
C ALA A 90 29.56 9.43 39.38
N ASP A 91 29.33 10.64 38.87
CA ASP A 91 28.66 11.73 39.63
C ASP A 91 28.52 13.05 38.82
N ALA A 92 27.80 13.98 39.42
CA ALA A 92 27.19 15.22 38.97
C ALA A 92 28.06 16.42 38.52
N ALA A 93 27.37 17.32 37.77
CA ALA A 93 27.25 18.78 37.96
C ALA A 93 28.30 19.81 37.46
N LEU A 94 27.74 20.82 36.74
CA LEU A 94 28.06 22.28 36.68
C LEU A 94 29.42 22.66 36.04
N ASN A 95 29.61 23.75 35.28
CA ASN A 95 28.96 25.06 35.26
C ASN A 95 29.39 25.88 34.00
N ALA A 96 28.62 26.94 33.72
CA ALA A 96 29.03 28.24 33.17
C ALA A 96 29.43 28.34 31.68
N THR A 97 29.25 29.44 30.94
CA THR A 97 28.50 30.72 31.02
C THR A 97 28.94 31.46 29.74
N THR A 98 28.06 32.12 28.99
CA THR A 98 28.30 33.48 28.47
C THR A 98 27.05 34.02 27.79
N ALA A 99 26.56 35.12 28.37
CA ALA A 99 25.52 35.97 27.84
C ALA A 99 26.10 36.95 26.82
N SER A 100 25.25 37.44 25.92
CA SER A 100 25.27 38.87 25.57
C SER A 100 23.89 39.30 25.09
N GLU A 101 23.26 40.14 25.92
CA GLU A 101 22.09 40.99 25.63
C GLU A 101 22.52 42.06 24.58
N SER A 102 21.66 42.76 23.83
CA SER A 102 20.69 43.75 24.33
C SER A 102 20.12 44.61 23.18
N GLY A 103 18.92 45.16 23.40
CA GLY A 103 18.38 46.40 22.78
C GLY A 103 17.44 46.17 21.60
N ASP A 104 16.11 46.08 21.73
CA ASP A 104 15.06 46.91 22.34
C ASP A 104 14.64 48.19 21.56
N SER A 105 13.35 48.19 21.24
CA SER A 105 12.37 49.29 21.25
C SER A 105 12.29 50.36 20.13
N ARG A 106 11.14 50.28 19.44
CA ARG A 106 10.01 51.25 19.44
C ARG A 106 9.64 51.96 18.13
N THR A 107 8.48 51.52 17.63
CA THR A 107 7.25 52.29 17.35
C THR A 107 7.34 53.63 16.61
N SER A 108 6.58 53.77 15.52
CA SER A 108 5.68 54.91 15.21
C SER A 108 4.85 54.66 13.94
N THR A 109 3.52 54.77 14.09
CA THR A 109 2.52 55.13 13.05
C THR A 109 1.92 56.48 13.53
N PRO A 110 1.13 57.28 12.76
CA PRO A 110 0.69 57.18 11.36
C PRO A 110 0.74 58.51 10.56
N ALA A 111 0.39 58.49 9.26
CA ALA A 111 -0.18 59.65 8.56
C ALA A 111 -0.95 59.23 7.29
N GLU A 112 -2.15 59.79 7.14
CA GLU A 112 -3.07 59.70 6.00
C GLU A 112 -2.63 60.58 4.82
N GLY A 113 -3.11 60.27 3.59
CA GLY A 113 -3.29 61.27 2.54
C GLY A 113 -2.99 60.84 1.09
N ASP A 114 -4.08 60.58 0.34
CA ASP A 114 -4.29 60.76 -1.11
C ASP A 114 -3.65 59.85 -2.18
N ALA A 115 -4.50 58.91 -2.63
CA ALA A 115 -4.98 58.73 -4.00
C ALA A 115 -4.04 58.96 -5.21
N GLN A 116 -3.68 57.86 -5.89
CA GLN A 116 -3.89 57.75 -7.33
C GLN A 116 -3.91 56.28 -7.78
N ALA A 117 -4.96 55.94 -8.53
CA ALA A 117 -5.28 54.62 -9.04
C ALA A 117 -4.25 54.13 -10.08
N GLN A 118 -3.72 52.93 -9.85
CA GLN A 118 -3.20 52.07 -10.92
C GLN A 118 -3.99 50.76 -10.89
N ALA A 119 -4.66 50.49 -12.00
CA ALA A 119 -5.48 49.30 -12.23
C ALA A 119 -4.64 48.03 -12.06
N GLY A 120 -4.82 47.38 -10.91
CA GLY A 120 -4.32 46.04 -10.66
C GLY A 120 -5.00 45.05 -11.59
N ALA A 121 -4.18 44.24 -12.26
CA ALA A 121 -4.61 43.13 -13.10
C ALA A 121 -5.72 42.32 -12.40
N ALA A 122 -6.82 42.09 -13.11
CA ALA A 122 -7.90 41.25 -12.64
C ALA A 122 -7.35 39.87 -12.33
N VAL A 123 -7.24 39.56 -11.03
CA VAL A 123 -7.07 38.19 -10.55
C VAL A 123 -8.33 37.45 -10.98
N VAL A 124 -8.22 36.71 -12.08
CA VAL A 124 -9.21 35.72 -12.48
C VAL A 124 -9.17 34.64 -11.39
N VAL A 125 -10.00 34.82 -10.37
CA VAL A 125 -10.28 33.77 -9.39
C VAL A 125 -11.02 32.69 -10.17
N LEU A 126 -10.28 31.65 -10.55
CA LEU A 126 -10.85 30.41 -11.08
C LEU A 126 -12.02 30.00 -10.16
N PRO A 127 -13.22 29.70 -10.70
CA PRO A 127 -14.34 29.27 -9.89
C PRO A 127 -13.88 28.09 -9.02
N ARG A 128 -14.18 28.19 -7.72
CA ARG A 128 -13.89 27.16 -6.74
C ARG A 128 -14.51 25.86 -7.29
N PRO A 129 -13.73 24.78 -7.53
CA PRO A 129 -14.33 23.51 -7.92
C PRO A 129 -15.31 23.11 -6.83
N GLU A 130 -16.42 22.51 -7.27
CA GLU A 130 -17.55 22.15 -6.43
C GLU A 130 -17.09 21.40 -5.17
N THR A 131 -17.82 21.64 -4.08
CA THR A 131 -17.69 20.93 -2.80
C THR A 131 -17.37 19.45 -3.06
N PRO A 132 -16.36 18.87 -2.37
CA PRO A 132 -16.06 17.45 -2.54
C PRO A 132 -17.35 16.66 -2.29
N PRO A 133 -17.64 15.62 -3.09
CA PRO A 133 -18.82 14.81 -2.86
C PRO A 133 -18.74 14.27 -1.45
N THR A 134 -19.73 14.60 -0.62
CA THR A 134 -19.92 13.95 0.67
C THR A 134 -20.25 12.49 0.35
N TYR A 135 -19.27 11.61 0.45
CA TYR A 135 -19.52 10.19 0.26
C TYR A 135 -20.36 9.70 1.43
N THR A 136 -21.66 9.53 1.19
CA THR A 136 -22.59 8.88 2.11
C THR A 136 -22.52 7.39 1.81
N GLY A 137 -22.18 6.57 2.81
CA GLY A 137 -22.18 5.10 2.68
C GLY A 137 -23.53 4.51 2.24
N PRO A 138 -23.60 3.20 1.97
CA PRO A 138 -24.83 2.58 1.53
C PRO A 138 -25.96 2.68 2.56
N THR A 139 -27.18 2.88 2.09
CA THR A 139 -28.39 2.90 2.93
C THR A 139 -28.79 1.47 3.33
N ALA A 140 -29.66 1.33 4.33
CA ALA A 140 -30.17 0.01 4.73
C ALA A 140 -30.93 -0.70 3.58
N GLU A 141 -31.64 0.05 2.75
CA GLU A 141 -32.33 -0.47 1.56
C GLU A 141 -31.35 -0.96 0.50
N GLU A 142 -30.26 -0.21 0.27
CA GLU A 142 -29.18 -0.62 -0.63
C GLU A 142 -28.47 -1.88 -0.11
N LEU A 143 -28.19 -1.97 1.19
CA LEU A 143 -27.59 -3.18 1.79
C LEU A 143 -28.49 -4.42 1.69
N ALA A 144 -29.82 -4.24 1.69
CA ALA A 144 -30.77 -5.35 1.51
C ALA A 144 -30.72 -5.99 0.11
N LEU A 145 -30.04 -5.36 -0.86
CA LEU A 145 -29.78 -5.95 -2.18
C LEU A 145 -28.68 -7.02 -2.14
N ILE A 146 -27.89 -7.10 -1.06
CA ILE A 146 -26.90 -8.16 -0.85
C ILE A 146 -27.62 -9.31 -0.13
N PRO A 147 -27.73 -10.50 -0.75
CA PRO A 147 -28.40 -11.65 -0.14
C PRO A 147 -27.70 -12.07 1.16
N GLU A 148 -28.49 -12.47 2.15
CA GLU A 148 -27.95 -13.17 3.31
C GLU A 148 -27.38 -14.53 2.87
N PRO A 149 -26.26 -14.98 3.48
CA PRO A 149 -25.68 -16.26 3.14
C PRO A 149 -26.63 -17.42 3.53
N ASP A 150 -26.69 -18.44 2.67
CA ASP A 150 -27.46 -19.66 2.93
C ASP A 150 -26.77 -20.52 4.02
N GLY A 151 -27.03 -20.17 5.28
CA GLY A 151 -26.51 -20.86 6.46
C GLY A 151 -25.22 -20.26 7.00
N THR A 152 -24.30 -21.11 7.47
CA THR A 152 -23.03 -20.62 8.03
C THR A 152 -22.03 -20.27 6.91
N PRO A 153 -21.10 -19.33 7.14
CA PRO A 153 -20.03 -19.02 6.19
C PRO A 153 -19.27 -20.27 5.71
N GLU A 154 -19.01 -21.22 6.60
CA GLU A 154 -18.33 -22.47 6.26
C GLU A 154 -19.22 -23.39 5.41
N ALA A 155 -20.55 -23.31 5.55
CA ALA A 155 -21.48 -24.07 4.71
C ALA A 155 -21.47 -23.55 3.27
N VAL A 156 -21.42 -22.23 3.09
CA VAL A 156 -21.27 -21.59 1.77
C VAL A 156 -19.98 -22.05 1.08
N VAL A 157 -18.86 -22.02 1.80
CA VAL A 157 -17.56 -22.49 1.27
C VAL A 157 -17.61 -23.98 0.91
N ARG A 158 -18.20 -24.82 1.76
CA ARG A 158 -18.36 -26.26 1.47
C ARG A 158 -19.25 -26.51 0.25
N ALA A 159 -20.32 -25.74 0.08
CA ALA A 159 -21.22 -25.85 -1.07
C ALA A 159 -20.47 -25.53 -2.38
N ALA A 160 -19.72 -24.43 -2.39
CA ALA A 160 -18.87 -24.05 -3.52
C ALA A 160 -17.85 -25.15 -3.86
N ALA A 161 -17.14 -25.68 -2.86
CA ALA A 161 -16.15 -26.74 -3.07
C ALA A 161 -16.77 -28.06 -3.55
N ALA A 162 -17.97 -28.40 -3.08
CA ALA A 162 -18.66 -29.63 -3.48
C ALA A 162 -19.04 -29.63 -4.97
N ASN A 163 -19.25 -28.46 -5.57
CA ASN A 163 -19.52 -28.29 -6.99
C ASN A 163 -18.28 -28.53 -7.88
N HIS A 164 -17.07 -28.42 -7.30
CA HIS A 164 -15.78 -28.48 -8.01
C HIS A 164 -14.88 -29.62 -7.54
N LYS A 165 -15.43 -30.83 -7.45
CA LYS A 165 -14.66 -32.02 -7.05
C LYS A 165 -13.49 -32.27 -8.02
N GLY A 166 -12.31 -32.53 -7.46
CA GLY A 166 -11.09 -32.80 -8.23
C GLY A 166 -10.28 -31.57 -8.63
N LYS A 167 -10.68 -30.35 -8.22
CA LYS A 167 -9.89 -29.12 -8.41
C LYS A 167 -9.06 -28.83 -7.16
N ASN A 168 -7.81 -29.30 -7.15
CA ASN A 168 -6.95 -29.31 -5.96
C ASN A 168 -6.82 -27.95 -5.25
N GLY A 169 -6.67 -26.84 -6.00
CA GLY A 169 -6.53 -25.50 -5.39
C GLY A 169 -7.74 -25.09 -4.55
N VAL A 170 -8.94 -25.20 -5.11
CA VAL A 170 -10.21 -24.88 -4.43
C VAL A 170 -10.47 -25.80 -3.23
N GLN A 171 -10.14 -27.10 -3.35
CA GLN A 171 -10.33 -28.03 -2.22
C GLN A 171 -9.41 -27.69 -1.05
N VAL A 172 -8.14 -27.36 -1.30
CA VAL A 172 -7.19 -26.97 -0.25
C VAL A 172 -7.65 -25.71 0.48
N LEU A 173 -8.09 -24.69 -0.26
CA LEU A 173 -8.63 -23.46 0.33
C LEU A 173 -9.91 -23.74 1.14
N ALA A 174 -10.83 -24.50 0.55
CA ALA A 174 -12.10 -24.83 1.20
C ALA A 174 -11.91 -25.68 2.47
N GLU A 175 -10.99 -26.64 2.49
CA GLU A 175 -10.66 -27.44 3.67
C GLU A 175 -10.08 -26.59 4.80
N ARG A 176 -9.25 -25.60 4.47
CA ARG A 176 -8.69 -24.66 5.45
C ARG A 176 -9.79 -23.77 6.04
N LEU A 177 -10.65 -23.22 5.19
CA LEU A 177 -11.76 -22.35 5.58
C LEU A 177 -12.88 -23.09 6.30
N ALA A 178 -13.12 -24.37 5.99
CA ALA A 178 -14.14 -25.20 6.64
C ALA A 178 -13.85 -25.48 8.12
N LYS A 179 -12.60 -25.26 8.58
CA LYS A 179 -12.22 -25.39 10.00
C LYS A 179 -12.69 -24.20 10.85
N GLY A 180 -13.09 -23.11 10.21
CA GLY A 180 -13.66 -21.92 10.86
C GLY A 180 -13.21 -20.64 10.16
N ILE A 181 -14.16 -19.73 9.94
CA ILE A 181 -13.90 -18.43 9.31
C ILE A 181 -13.71 -17.35 10.38
N ASN A 182 -12.54 -16.71 10.37
CA ASN A 182 -12.21 -15.60 11.26
C ASN A 182 -12.11 -14.29 10.47
N THR A 183 -13.13 -13.45 10.59
CA THR A 183 -13.24 -12.15 9.88
C THR A 183 -12.23 -11.10 10.36
N LYS A 184 -11.52 -11.33 11.46
CA LYS A 184 -10.43 -10.47 11.93
C LYS A 184 -9.05 -10.91 11.45
N SER A 185 -8.93 -12.11 10.86
CA SER A 185 -7.66 -12.64 10.38
C SER A 185 -7.43 -12.27 8.92
N GLY A 186 -6.38 -11.47 8.65
CA GLY A 186 -6.02 -11.09 7.28
C GLY A 186 -5.75 -12.29 6.37
N SER A 187 -5.15 -13.37 6.88
CA SER A 187 -4.94 -14.59 6.10
C SER A 187 -6.25 -15.29 5.74
N CYS A 188 -7.23 -15.28 6.65
CA CYS A 188 -8.54 -15.87 6.38
C CYS A 188 -9.33 -15.06 5.34
N LEU A 189 -9.23 -13.72 5.40
CA LEU A 189 -9.86 -12.85 4.41
C LEU A 189 -9.23 -13.02 3.03
N ARG A 190 -7.90 -13.19 2.97
CA ARG A 190 -7.18 -13.49 1.74
C ARG A 190 -7.60 -14.84 1.16
N ASP A 191 -7.68 -15.88 1.98
CA ASP A 191 -8.11 -17.20 1.53
C ASP A 191 -9.53 -17.20 0.93
N LEU A 192 -10.45 -16.42 1.51
CA LEU A 192 -11.80 -16.24 0.98
C LEU A 192 -11.80 -15.50 -0.36
N SER A 193 -11.00 -14.44 -0.49
CA SER A 193 -10.92 -13.68 -1.73
C SER A 193 -10.23 -14.48 -2.84
N ASP A 194 -9.16 -15.21 -2.54
CA ASP A 194 -8.50 -16.12 -3.46
C ASP A 194 -9.47 -17.21 -3.95
N LEU A 195 -10.23 -17.82 -3.03
CA LEU A 195 -11.25 -18.82 -3.37
C LEU A 195 -12.33 -18.22 -4.30
N ALA A 196 -12.85 -17.04 -4.01
CA ALA A 196 -13.86 -16.39 -4.85
C ALA A 196 -13.32 -16.11 -6.27
N PHE A 197 -12.08 -15.65 -6.38
CA PHE A 197 -11.45 -15.42 -7.67
C PHE A 197 -11.21 -16.72 -8.45
N ASP A 198 -10.74 -17.78 -7.80
CA ASP A 198 -10.54 -19.08 -8.43
C ASP A 198 -11.87 -19.63 -8.98
N LEU A 199 -12.95 -19.52 -8.19
CA LEU A 199 -14.30 -19.92 -8.62
C LEU A 199 -14.75 -19.14 -9.86
N CYS A 200 -14.66 -17.80 -9.85
CA CYS A 200 -15.15 -16.98 -10.95
C CYS A 200 -14.26 -17.06 -12.21
N ILE A 201 -12.95 -16.91 -12.03
CA ILE A 201 -12.02 -16.72 -13.14
C ILE A 201 -11.59 -18.07 -13.70
N VAL A 202 -11.14 -18.99 -12.85
CA VAL A 202 -10.56 -20.27 -13.29
C VAL A 202 -11.65 -21.31 -13.57
N LEU A 203 -12.63 -21.41 -12.67
CA LEU A 203 -13.67 -22.44 -12.76
C LEU A 203 -14.96 -21.99 -13.45
N ARG A 204 -15.06 -20.69 -13.78
CA ARG A 204 -16.23 -20.08 -14.46
C ARG A 204 -17.53 -20.31 -13.69
N ASP A 205 -17.46 -20.25 -12.37
CA ASP A 205 -18.59 -20.39 -11.45
C ASP A 205 -18.83 -19.06 -10.72
N PRO A 206 -19.44 -18.07 -11.40
CA PRO A 206 -19.67 -16.75 -10.82
C PRO A 206 -20.68 -16.77 -9.66
N ASP A 207 -21.62 -17.72 -9.65
CA ASP A 207 -22.67 -17.77 -8.62
C ASP A 207 -22.08 -18.17 -7.25
N HIS A 208 -21.30 -19.25 -7.21
CA HIS A 208 -20.62 -19.65 -5.97
C HIS A 208 -19.49 -18.67 -5.60
N ALA A 209 -18.82 -18.08 -6.58
CA ALA A 209 -17.83 -17.03 -6.33
C ALA A 209 -18.45 -15.82 -5.61
N LEU A 210 -19.60 -15.35 -6.09
CA LEU A 210 -20.31 -14.23 -5.49
C LEU A 210 -20.81 -14.55 -4.09
N ALA A 211 -21.35 -15.75 -3.86
CA ALA A 211 -21.76 -16.20 -2.53
C ALA A 211 -20.58 -16.23 -1.53
N VAL A 212 -19.40 -16.67 -1.96
CA VAL A 212 -18.18 -16.64 -1.12
C VAL A 212 -17.69 -15.20 -0.91
N ALA A 213 -17.68 -14.37 -1.96
CA ALA A 213 -17.26 -12.97 -1.87
C ALA A 213 -18.18 -12.15 -0.95
N ASP A 214 -19.48 -12.45 -0.90
CA ASP A 214 -20.42 -11.74 -0.02
C ASP A 214 -20.14 -11.93 1.46
N LEU A 215 -19.47 -13.03 1.85
CA LEU A 215 -18.98 -13.21 3.22
C LEU A 215 -17.96 -12.14 3.62
N LEU A 216 -17.25 -11.56 2.63
CA LEU A 216 -16.31 -10.45 2.81
C LEU A 216 -17.01 -9.10 2.64
N ASN A 217 -17.89 -8.96 1.65
CA ASN A 217 -18.49 -7.68 1.26
C ASN A 217 -19.34 -7.04 2.38
N VAL A 218 -19.87 -7.84 3.29
CA VAL A 218 -20.65 -7.36 4.45
C VAL A 218 -19.78 -6.80 5.58
N LEU A 219 -18.46 -6.95 5.50
CA LEU A 219 -17.54 -6.47 6.53
C LEU A 219 -17.28 -4.96 6.37
N PRO A 220 -17.45 -4.15 7.43
CA PRO A 220 -17.18 -2.73 7.36
C PRO A 220 -15.67 -2.46 7.29
N PHE A 221 -15.30 -1.32 6.71
CA PHE A 221 -13.94 -0.81 6.84
C PHE A 221 -13.66 -0.45 8.31
N ASP A 222 -12.53 -0.94 8.84
CA ASP A 222 -12.16 -0.79 10.25
C ASP A 222 -10.82 -0.08 10.48
N GLY A 223 -10.33 0.63 9.46
CA GLY A 223 -9.07 1.37 9.52
C GLY A 223 -7.83 0.57 9.13
N ASN A 224 -7.92 -0.76 9.02
CA ASN A 224 -6.78 -1.60 8.64
C ASN A 224 -6.73 -1.85 7.12
N LEU A 225 -5.80 -1.19 6.44
CA LEU A 225 -5.64 -1.28 4.98
C LEU A 225 -5.25 -2.68 4.49
N ASP A 226 -4.45 -3.42 5.25
CA ASP A 226 -4.01 -4.78 4.84
C ASP A 226 -5.18 -5.76 4.82
N ARG A 227 -6.08 -5.66 5.82
CA ARG A 227 -7.33 -6.44 5.83
C ARG A 227 -8.31 -5.95 4.79
N TRP A 228 -8.41 -4.63 4.63
CA TRP A 228 -9.25 -4.02 3.61
C TRP A 228 -8.89 -4.48 2.20
N ALA A 229 -7.61 -4.65 1.88
CA ALA A 229 -7.18 -5.11 0.55
C ALA A 229 -7.87 -6.40 0.09
N SER A 230 -8.15 -7.34 1.01
CA SER A 230 -8.87 -8.58 0.69
C SER A 230 -10.37 -8.34 0.45
N ILE A 231 -10.98 -7.44 1.22
CA ILE A 231 -12.39 -7.07 1.10
C ILE A 231 -12.62 -6.24 -0.18
N GLU A 232 -11.75 -5.27 -0.44
CA GLU A 232 -11.73 -4.42 -1.62
C GLU A 232 -11.59 -5.25 -2.90
N ARG A 233 -10.67 -6.22 -2.90
CA ARG A 233 -10.52 -7.21 -3.96
C ARG A 233 -11.84 -7.98 -4.22
N ALA A 234 -12.52 -8.43 -3.16
CA ALA A 234 -13.79 -9.15 -3.28
C ALA A 234 -14.94 -8.26 -3.75
N LEU A 235 -15.01 -7.00 -3.30
CA LEU A 235 -16.01 -6.03 -3.72
C LEU A 235 -15.86 -5.69 -5.21
N ALA A 236 -14.62 -5.54 -5.71
CA ALA A 236 -14.35 -5.33 -7.12
C ALA A 236 -14.82 -6.52 -7.98
N LEU A 237 -14.53 -7.75 -7.54
CA LEU A 237 -15.01 -8.97 -8.20
C LEU A 237 -16.55 -9.05 -8.19
N SER A 238 -17.18 -8.71 -7.07
CA SER A 238 -18.63 -8.80 -6.89
C SER A 238 -19.38 -7.78 -7.74
N SER A 239 -18.87 -6.53 -7.80
CA SER A 239 -19.34 -5.53 -8.76
C SER A 239 -19.22 -6.07 -10.18
N PHE A 240 -18.07 -6.63 -10.56
CA PHE A 240 -17.89 -7.23 -11.88
C PHE A 240 -18.92 -8.33 -12.18
N ILE A 241 -19.08 -9.33 -11.29
CA ILE A 241 -20.05 -10.42 -11.49
C ILE A 241 -21.47 -9.88 -11.65
N CYS A 242 -21.90 -8.96 -10.80
CA CYS A 242 -23.23 -8.37 -10.88
C CYS A 242 -23.44 -7.54 -12.15
N ARG A 243 -22.43 -6.80 -12.62
CA ARG A 243 -22.48 -6.08 -13.91
C ARG A 243 -22.70 -7.04 -15.07
N GLU A 244 -21.94 -8.13 -15.13
CA GLU A 244 -22.06 -9.16 -16.18
C GLU A 244 -23.40 -9.91 -16.10
N ALA A 245 -23.97 -10.07 -14.90
CA ALA A 245 -25.30 -10.66 -14.69
C ALA A 245 -26.47 -9.66 -14.89
N GLY A 246 -26.19 -8.40 -15.24
CA GLY A 246 -27.22 -7.35 -15.40
C GLY A 246 -27.80 -6.80 -14.09
N GLN A 247 -27.25 -7.19 -12.93
CA GLN A 247 -27.65 -6.75 -11.59
C GLN A 247 -27.03 -5.38 -11.24
N SER A 248 -27.37 -4.36 -12.03
CA SER A 248 -26.71 -3.03 -11.96
C SER A 248 -26.88 -2.33 -10.61
N GLU A 249 -28.03 -2.48 -9.97
CA GLU A 249 -28.29 -1.88 -8.66
C GLU A 249 -27.39 -2.49 -7.58
N ARG A 250 -27.32 -3.82 -7.51
CA ARG A 250 -26.45 -4.53 -6.57
C ARG A 250 -24.97 -4.24 -6.83
N ALA A 251 -24.55 -4.16 -8.10
CA ALA A 251 -23.19 -3.76 -8.45
C ALA A 251 -22.84 -2.36 -7.89
N ALA A 252 -23.76 -1.40 -8.00
CA ALA A 252 -23.57 -0.05 -7.47
C ALA A 252 -23.41 -0.05 -5.93
N VAL A 253 -24.07 -0.96 -5.21
CA VAL A 253 -23.89 -1.12 -3.76
C VAL A 253 -22.47 -1.57 -3.42
N TYR A 254 -21.92 -2.55 -4.13
CA TYR A 254 -20.53 -2.99 -3.92
C TYR A 254 -19.53 -1.89 -4.24
N GLU A 255 -19.73 -1.15 -5.33
CA GLU A 255 -18.89 -0.02 -5.73
C GLU A 255 -18.92 1.11 -4.70
N LYS A 256 -20.09 1.33 -4.07
CA LYS A 256 -20.24 2.24 -2.95
C LYS A 256 -19.44 1.72 -1.77
N LEU A 257 -19.72 0.52 -1.27
CA LEU A 257 -18.98 -0.13 -0.16
C LEU A 257 -17.46 -0.08 -0.33
N LEU A 258 -16.98 -0.31 -1.55
CA LEU A 258 -15.56 -0.29 -1.91
C LEU A 258 -14.90 1.07 -1.66
N ARG A 259 -15.69 2.16 -1.70
CA ARG A 259 -15.27 3.53 -1.38
C ARG A 259 -15.47 3.90 0.10
N ALA A 260 -15.74 2.94 0.99
CA ALA A 260 -15.84 3.19 2.44
C ALA A 260 -14.64 3.91 3.07
N PRO A 261 -13.37 3.62 2.70
CA PRO A 261 -12.23 4.35 3.24
C PRO A 261 -12.25 5.85 2.92
N GLU A 262 -12.98 6.26 1.87
CA GLU A 262 -13.05 7.65 1.44
C GLU A 262 -13.87 8.52 2.41
N SER A 263 -14.86 7.94 3.10
CA SER A 263 -15.65 8.62 4.14
C SER A 263 -14.91 8.84 5.46
N GLN A 264 -13.75 8.23 5.67
CA GLN A 264 -13.09 8.25 6.98
C GLN A 264 -12.42 9.59 7.29
N GLU A 265 -12.10 10.37 6.26
CA GLU A 265 -11.54 11.69 6.44
C GLU A 265 -12.65 12.73 6.59
N GLU A 266 -12.84 13.21 7.82
CA GLU A 266 -13.85 14.21 8.15
C GLU A 266 -13.43 15.63 7.75
N ASP A 267 -12.12 15.91 7.62
CA ASP A 267 -11.63 17.22 7.19
C ASP A 267 -11.87 17.43 5.68
N PRO A 268 -12.71 18.40 5.27
CA PRO A 268 -13.02 18.63 3.86
C PRO A 268 -11.79 18.97 3.01
N PHE A 269 -10.77 19.59 3.60
CA PHE A 269 -9.55 19.94 2.87
C PHE A 269 -8.72 18.68 2.58
N LYS A 270 -8.46 17.86 3.61
CA LYS A 270 -7.73 16.59 3.46
C LYS A 270 -8.50 15.61 2.58
N ALA A 271 -9.82 15.50 2.74
CA ALA A 271 -10.67 14.66 1.90
C ALA A 271 -10.50 15.02 0.42
N ARG A 272 -10.46 16.32 0.08
CA ARG A 272 -10.23 16.80 -1.28
C ARG A 272 -8.83 16.46 -1.81
N ILE A 273 -7.79 16.55 -0.96
CA ILE A 273 -6.43 16.16 -1.35
C ILE A 273 -6.35 14.65 -1.58
N ASN A 274 -6.91 13.84 -0.68
CA ASN A 274 -6.95 12.38 -0.78
C ASN A 274 -7.69 11.92 -2.04
N ALA A 275 -8.85 12.53 -2.35
CA ALA A 275 -9.59 12.26 -3.58
C ALA A 275 -8.75 12.58 -4.84
N ARG A 276 -8.00 13.69 -4.84
CA ARG A 276 -7.11 14.04 -5.96
C ARG A 276 -5.93 13.08 -6.11
N VAL A 277 -5.34 12.63 -5.00
CA VAL A 277 -4.27 11.62 -5.01
C VAL A 277 -4.81 10.31 -5.59
N ARG A 278 -5.98 9.87 -5.14
CA ARG A 278 -6.63 8.65 -5.63
C ARG A 278 -6.97 8.73 -7.12
N GLN A 279 -7.53 9.85 -7.58
CA GLN A 279 -7.82 10.00 -9.01
C GLN A 279 -6.55 9.91 -9.87
N ARG A 280 -5.42 10.43 -9.39
CA ARG A 280 -4.14 10.27 -10.10
C ARG A 280 -3.71 8.80 -10.17
N SER A 281 -3.80 8.05 -9.07
CA SER A 281 -3.49 6.62 -9.08
C SER A 281 -4.45 5.81 -9.97
N LEU A 282 -5.72 6.21 -10.07
CA LEU A 282 -6.67 5.58 -10.99
C LEU A 282 -6.39 5.95 -12.46
N ASN A 283 -5.85 7.13 -12.73
CA ASN A 283 -5.51 7.58 -14.08
C ASN A 283 -4.23 6.94 -14.64
N GLU A 284 -3.31 6.56 -13.75
CA GLU A 284 -2.04 5.92 -14.07
C GLU A 284 -1.91 4.56 -13.35
N PRO A 285 -2.81 3.60 -13.64
CA PRO A 285 -2.78 2.31 -12.98
C PRO A 285 -1.56 1.50 -13.41
N ASN A 286 -1.00 0.70 -12.51
CA ASN A 286 0.00 -0.29 -12.89
C ASN A 286 -0.70 -1.46 -13.62
N LEU A 287 -0.55 -1.52 -14.94
CA LEU A 287 -1.09 -2.60 -15.78
C LEU A 287 -0.04 -3.66 -16.13
N TYR A 288 1.13 -3.67 -15.49
CA TYR A 288 2.11 -4.76 -15.62
C TYR A 288 2.56 -5.09 -17.07
N ASP A 289 2.52 -4.11 -17.98
CA ASP A 289 2.88 -4.31 -19.40
C ASP A 289 4.29 -4.90 -19.55
N LYS A 290 5.25 -4.37 -18.79
CA LYS A 290 6.66 -4.78 -18.87
C LYS A 290 6.84 -6.22 -18.41
N GLU A 291 6.18 -6.61 -17.32
CA GLU A 291 6.26 -7.93 -16.73
C GLU A 291 5.61 -8.98 -17.63
N ILE A 292 4.46 -8.66 -18.22
CA ILE A 292 3.78 -9.53 -19.19
C ILE A 292 4.64 -9.71 -20.44
N PHE A 293 5.17 -8.64 -21.04
CA PHE A 293 6.06 -8.75 -22.20
C PHE A 293 7.30 -9.57 -21.87
N ARG A 294 7.92 -9.35 -20.71
CA ARG A 294 9.07 -10.13 -20.27
C ARG A 294 8.74 -11.61 -20.09
N ALA A 295 7.56 -11.95 -19.55
CA ALA A 295 7.15 -13.34 -19.39
C ALA A 295 6.91 -14.02 -20.75
N VAL A 296 6.28 -13.30 -21.70
CA VAL A 296 6.07 -13.74 -23.08
C VAL A 296 7.40 -13.97 -23.80
N ASP A 297 8.32 -13.01 -23.74
CA ASP A 297 9.64 -13.09 -24.38
C ASP A 297 10.48 -14.26 -23.86
N ASN A 298 10.32 -14.61 -22.58
CA ASN A 298 10.97 -15.76 -21.96
C ASN A 298 10.21 -17.08 -22.15
N GLY A 299 9.03 -17.07 -22.79
CA GLY A 299 8.18 -18.25 -22.96
C GLY A 299 7.61 -18.81 -21.65
N ASN A 300 7.64 -18.04 -20.56
CA ASN A 300 7.14 -18.47 -19.25
C ASN A 300 5.63 -18.21 -19.13
N ARG A 301 4.83 -19.21 -19.54
CA ARG A 301 3.36 -19.10 -19.55
C ARG A 301 2.73 -19.00 -18.16
N GLU A 302 3.34 -19.60 -17.15
CA GLU A 302 2.84 -19.52 -15.77
C GLU A 302 2.98 -18.10 -15.24
N ALA A 303 4.18 -17.52 -15.38
CA ALA A 303 4.42 -16.13 -14.99
C ALA A 303 3.55 -15.16 -15.82
N GLU A 304 3.40 -15.38 -17.14
CA GLU A 304 2.52 -14.56 -17.98
C GLU A 304 1.10 -14.57 -17.41
N ARG A 305 0.57 -15.75 -17.08
CA ARG A 305 -0.77 -15.92 -16.54
C ARG A 305 -0.93 -15.20 -15.20
N GLU A 306 0.06 -15.29 -14.31
CA GLU A 306 0.05 -14.58 -13.02
C GLU A 306 0.02 -13.06 -13.21
N TRP A 307 0.86 -12.51 -14.09
CA TRP A 307 0.88 -11.06 -14.35
C TRP A 307 -0.42 -10.57 -15.02
N ARG A 308 -0.98 -11.35 -15.94
CA ARG A 308 -2.29 -11.04 -16.54
C ARG A 308 -3.42 -11.09 -15.54
N PHE A 309 -3.35 -11.99 -14.56
CA PHE A 309 -4.31 -12.05 -13.48
C PHE A 309 -4.25 -10.80 -12.58
N LEU A 310 -3.04 -10.34 -12.23
CA LEU A 310 -2.85 -9.08 -11.50
C LEU A 310 -3.35 -7.87 -12.29
N ARG A 311 -3.12 -7.83 -13.61
CA ARG A 311 -3.69 -6.80 -14.48
C ARG A 311 -5.21 -6.87 -14.50
N LEU A 312 -5.80 -8.05 -14.62
CA LEU A 312 -7.25 -8.24 -14.62
C LEU A 312 -7.88 -7.66 -13.36
N GLU A 313 -7.30 -7.92 -12.20
CA GLU A 313 -7.72 -7.33 -10.92
C GLU A 313 -7.63 -5.81 -10.92
N ALA A 314 -6.51 -5.25 -11.39
CA ALA A 314 -6.33 -3.81 -11.49
C ALA A 314 -7.41 -3.15 -12.38
N LEU A 315 -7.79 -3.83 -13.47
CA LEU A 315 -8.86 -3.35 -14.36
C LEU A 315 -10.25 -3.46 -13.72
N MET A 316 -10.56 -4.56 -13.01
CA MET A 316 -11.81 -4.70 -12.25
C MET A 316 -11.92 -3.64 -11.15
N PHE A 317 -10.83 -3.42 -10.42
CA PHE A 317 -10.72 -2.39 -9.40
C PHE A 317 -10.96 -1.00 -9.98
N LEU A 318 -10.33 -0.69 -11.12
CA LEU A 318 -10.53 0.57 -11.81
C LEU A 318 -12.00 0.77 -12.20
N ARG A 319 -12.67 -0.27 -12.71
CA ARG A 319 -14.08 -0.22 -13.09
C ARG A 319 -14.96 0.07 -11.88
N ALA A 320 -14.73 -0.63 -10.77
CA ALA A 320 -15.54 -0.49 -9.56
C ALA A 320 -15.38 0.88 -8.87
N HIS A 321 -14.22 1.52 -9.03
CA HIS A 321 -13.96 2.88 -8.53
C HIS A 321 -14.57 4.01 -9.41
N GLY A 322 -15.33 3.66 -10.45
CA GLY A 322 -15.92 4.65 -11.37
C GLY A 322 -15.01 5.00 -12.55
N GLY A 323 -13.96 4.21 -12.78
CA GLY A 323 -13.12 4.28 -13.96
C GLY A 323 -11.93 5.24 -13.85
N SER A 324 -11.11 5.20 -14.89
CA SER A 324 -10.05 6.19 -15.12
C SER A 324 -10.62 7.32 -15.96
N MET A 325 -10.14 8.56 -15.74
CA MET A 325 -10.42 9.66 -16.69
C MET A 325 -9.68 9.47 -18.03
N THR A 326 -8.70 8.56 -18.09
CA THR A 326 -7.88 8.25 -19.27
C THR A 326 -8.35 7.01 -20.03
N ILE A 327 -9.15 6.14 -19.40
CA ILE A 327 -9.66 4.90 -20.01
C ILE A 327 -11.18 4.90 -19.88
N GLY A 328 -11.89 5.05 -21.00
CA GLY A 328 -13.35 5.01 -21.03
C GLY A 328 -13.92 3.65 -20.63
N GLU A 329 -15.18 3.64 -20.19
CA GLU A 329 -15.85 2.45 -19.66
C GLU A 329 -15.90 1.28 -20.67
N GLU A 330 -16.21 1.57 -21.95
CA GLU A 330 -16.25 0.55 -23.01
C GLU A 330 -14.87 -0.07 -23.26
N GLU A 331 -13.81 0.74 -23.25
CA GLU A 331 -12.44 0.25 -23.41
C GLU A 331 -12.00 -0.58 -22.20
N LEU A 332 -12.41 -0.17 -21.00
CA LEU A 332 -12.15 -0.92 -19.78
C LEU A 332 -12.84 -2.28 -19.80
N ALA A 333 -14.11 -2.33 -20.20
CA ALA A 333 -14.86 -3.58 -20.37
C ALA A 333 -14.19 -4.50 -21.41
N ARG A 334 -13.77 -3.94 -22.55
CA ARG A 334 -13.06 -4.70 -23.59
C ARG A 334 -11.74 -5.29 -23.08
N ARG A 335 -10.94 -4.51 -22.33
CA ARG A 335 -9.68 -4.99 -21.74
C ARG A 335 -9.92 -6.11 -20.72
N ILE A 336 -10.92 -5.96 -19.85
CA ILE A 336 -11.31 -7.00 -18.89
C ILE A 336 -11.66 -8.29 -19.63
N GLY A 337 -12.48 -8.20 -20.70
CA GLY A 337 -12.83 -9.36 -21.54
C GLY A 337 -11.61 -10.08 -22.12
N ASN A 338 -10.67 -9.32 -22.70
CA ASN A 338 -9.45 -9.89 -23.29
C ASN A 338 -8.55 -10.59 -22.24
N GLU A 339 -8.38 -9.98 -21.06
CA GLU A 339 -7.56 -10.58 -20.01
C GLU A 339 -8.24 -11.81 -19.40
N LEU A 340 -9.58 -11.82 -19.28
CA LEU A 340 -10.32 -13.02 -18.89
C LEU A 340 -10.08 -14.17 -19.85
N GLU A 341 -10.16 -13.93 -21.16
CA GLU A 341 -9.86 -14.95 -22.17
C GLU A 341 -8.42 -15.45 -22.05
N SER A 342 -7.47 -14.53 -21.89
CA SER A 342 -6.04 -14.85 -21.81
C SER A 342 -5.67 -15.65 -20.56
N VAL A 343 -6.27 -15.33 -19.40
CA VAL A 343 -6.02 -16.04 -18.13
C VAL A 343 -6.64 -17.44 -18.11
N ARG A 344 -7.70 -17.65 -18.90
CA ARG A 344 -8.46 -18.91 -18.98
C ARG A 344 -7.96 -19.88 -20.06
N ALA A 345 -7.11 -19.41 -20.98
CA ALA A 345 -6.55 -20.20 -22.08
C ALA A 345 -5.44 -21.16 -21.60
#